data_AF-A0AAV0MWI0-F1
#
_entry.id   AF-A0AAV0MWI0-F1
#
_cell.length_a   1.000
_cell.length_b   1.000
_cell.length_c   1.000
_cell.angle_alpha   90.00
_cell.angle_beta   90.00
_cell.angle_gamma   90.00
#
_symmetry.space_group_name_H-M   'P 1'
#
loop_
_entity.id
_entity.type
_entity.pdbx_description
1 polymer ?
#
loop_
_entity_poly.entity_id
_entity_poly.type
_entity_poly.pdbx_seq_one_letter_code
_entity_poly.pdbx_strand_id
1 'polypeptide(L)'
;MISSSNEELRSYDGVIIVGGDGFFNEVLNGFLLFRLRAPHPPSPSDILHLTRSNGPVLGHDTREATSETPETEAASPLLSSSSTHKAIGLANSSTENDSGYTDEELDFPFPREHLRFGIIPAGSTDAIVMCTTGTRDPITSALQIVLGKRISLDIAQVVRWKTTFTADVDPCVRYAASFAGYGFYGDVITESENYRWMGPKRYDYAGTKVFLRHRSYEAEVAYFESESENPESPVERGSNPCSSWMKSMCCSEKPQRVICRANCGVCSNSKPVHMSKTRQRLTPYSWRGGGVGGRWQKCAGRFLSVGAAIISNRNEKAPDGLVAEAHLSDGFLHLLLIKDCPRALYLWHLTQLAKKGGEPLNFSFVEHHKTPAFTFTSMGKESVWNLDGEPFPAHQLSAQVFRGLISLFASGPPV
;
A
#
# COMPACT_ATOMS: atom_id res chain seq x y z
N MET A 1 -30.58 -5.41 0.97
CA MET A 1 -30.29 -4.10 0.34
C MET A 1 -30.12 -4.34 -1.13
N ILE A 2 -30.90 -3.65 -1.96
CA ILE A 2 -30.81 -3.75 -3.43
C ILE A 2 -29.54 -2.98 -3.81
N SER A 3 -28.58 -3.65 -4.47
CA SER A 3 -27.45 -2.95 -5.08
C SER A 3 -28.02 -1.98 -6.10
N SER A 4 -27.77 -0.67 -5.96
CA SER A 4 -28.12 0.31 -7.00
C SER A 4 -27.61 -0.19 -8.35
N SER A 5 -28.47 -0.15 -9.37
CA SER A 5 -28.06 -0.58 -10.70
C SER A 5 -26.95 0.34 -11.22
N ASN A 6 -26.08 -0.18 -12.09
CA ASN A 6 -25.04 0.64 -12.70
C ASN A 6 -25.62 1.84 -13.44
N GLU A 7 -26.84 1.73 -13.98
CA GLU A 7 -27.58 2.82 -14.63
C GLU A 7 -27.97 3.93 -13.67
N GLU A 8 -28.43 3.60 -12.46
CA GLU A 8 -28.79 4.60 -11.46
C GLU A 8 -27.57 5.41 -11.03
N LEU A 9 -26.44 4.73 -10.79
CA LEU A 9 -25.16 5.39 -10.45
C LEU A 9 -24.61 6.26 -11.59
N ARG A 10 -25.01 6.04 -12.85
CA ARG A 10 -24.64 6.90 -13.99
C ARG A 10 -25.34 8.26 -13.94
N SER A 11 -26.48 8.35 -13.25
CA SER A 11 -27.29 9.57 -13.18
C SER A 11 -26.78 10.59 -12.15
N TYR A 12 -25.89 10.18 -11.24
CA TYR A 12 -25.37 11.03 -10.17
C TYR A 12 -23.97 11.59 -10.49
N ASP A 13 -23.79 12.88 -10.22
CA ASP A 13 -22.47 13.55 -10.30
C ASP A 13 -21.55 13.20 -9.11
N GLY A 14 -22.12 12.68 -8.03
CA GLY A 14 -21.37 12.33 -6.85
C GLY A 14 -22.18 11.60 -5.77
N VAL A 15 -21.45 11.06 -4.80
CA VAL A 15 -21.99 10.37 -3.63
C VAL A 15 -21.61 11.17 -2.39
N ILE A 16 -22.59 11.52 -1.55
CA ILE A 16 -22.34 12.22 -0.29
C ILE A 16 -22.44 11.21 0.86
N ILE A 17 -21.38 11.14 1.65
CA ILE A 17 -21.26 10.28 2.83
C ILE A 17 -21.32 11.18 4.06
N VAL A 18 -22.28 10.92 4.96
CA VAL A 18 -22.35 11.56 6.28
C VAL A 18 -21.91 10.52 7.31
N GLY A 19 -20.71 10.66 7.84
CA GLY A 19 -20.11 9.62 8.68
C GLY A 19 -18.64 9.85 8.97
N GLY A 20 -17.98 8.83 9.51
CA GLY A 20 -16.54 8.82 9.74
C GLY A 20 -15.75 8.04 8.69
N ASP A 21 -14.44 7.96 8.90
CA ASP A 21 -13.49 7.27 8.00
C ASP A 21 -13.93 5.82 7.70
N GLY A 22 -14.42 5.08 8.70
CA GLY A 22 -14.87 3.69 8.53
C GLY A 22 -16.07 3.56 7.60
N PHE A 23 -17.10 4.41 7.74
CA PHE A 23 -18.27 4.37 6.85
C PHE A 23 -17.90 4.79 5.42
N PHE A 24 -17.00 5.77 5.27
CA PHE A 24 -16.44 6.10 3.97
C PHE A 24 -15.69 4.90 3.35
N ASN A 25 -14.90 4.19 4.15
CA ASN A 25 -14.15 3.01 3.68
C ASN A 25 -15.08 1.86 3.24
N GLU A 26 -16.19 1.63 3.94
CA GLU A 26 -17.22 0.66 3.53
C GLU A 26 -17.82 1.02 2.16
N VAL A 27 -18.21 2.29 1.97
CA VAL A 27 -18.75 2.80 0.70
C VAL A 27 -17.71 2.69 -0.41
N LEU A 28 -16.46 3.05 -0.13
CA LEU A 28 -15.35 2.98 -1.07
C LEU A 28 -15.10 1.54 -1.54
N ASN A 29 -15.03 0.58 -0.61
CA ASN A 29 -14.82 -0.83 -0.94
C ASN A 29 -16.01 -1.41 -1.71
N GLY A 30 -17.24 -1.08 -1.29
CA GLY A 30 -18.45 -1.44 -2.02
C GLY A 30 -18.49 -0.87 -3.44
N PHE A 31 -17.85 0.27 -3.67
CA PHE A 31 -17.73 0.86 -5.01
C PHE A 31 -16.62 0.20 -5.84
N LEU A 32 -15.41 0.08 -5.29
CA LEU A 32 -14.21 -0.34 -6.00
C LEU A 32 -14.12 -1.84 -6.23
N LEU A 33 -14.53 -2.70 -5.28
CA LEU A 33 -14.36 -4.15 -5.41
C LEU A 33 -15.08 -4.74 -6.64
N PHE A 34 -16.22 -4.18 -7.00
CA PHE A 34 -17.00 -4.64 -8.15
C PHE A 34 -16.58 -3.98 -9.47
N ARG A 35 -15.93 -2.80 -9.41
CA ARG A 35 -15.73 -1.93 -10.59
C ARG A 35 -14.27 -1.76 -10.99
N LEU A 36 -13.34 -1.89 -10.05
CA LEU A 36 -11.91 -1.79 -10.31
C LEU A 36 -11.33 -3.18 -10.55
N ARG A 37 -11.19 -3.57 -11.82
CA ARG A 37 -10.47 -4.79 -12.23
C ARG A 37 -8.98 -4.52 -12.36
N ALA A 38 -8.35 -4.14 -11.25
CA ALA A 38 -6.91 -3.91 -11.21
C ALA A 38 -6.13 -5.22 -11.00
N PRO A 39 -4.98 -5.39 -11.68
CA PRO A 39 -4.09 -6.53 -11.42
C PRO A 39 -3.55 -6.46 -9.99
N HIS A 40 -3.40 -7.62 -9.36
CA HIS A 40 -2.86 -7.71 -8.00
C HIS A 40 -1.37 -7.33 -7.98
N PRO A 41 -0.89 -6.71 -6.89
CA PRO A 41 0.55 -6.57 -6.64
C PRO A 41 1.24 -7.93 -6.59
N PRO A 42 2.58 -7.99 -6.75
CA PRO A 42 3.30 -9.25 -6.59
C PRO A 42 3.07 -9.82 -5.20
N SER A 43 2.93 -11.15 -5.10
CA SER A 43 2.91 -11.81 -3.81
C SER A 43 4.29 -11.74 -3.15
N PRO A 44 4.40 -11.86 -1.82
CA PRO A 44 5.70 -11.94 -1.15
C PRO A 44 6.59 -13.06 -1.73
N SER A 45 5.97 -14.18 -2.15
CA SER A 45 6.65 -15.30 -2.78
C SER A 45 7.23 -14.96 -4.15
N ASP A 46 6.54 -14.15 -4.96
CA ASP A 46 7.02 -13.73 -6.28
C ASP A 46 8.28 -12.86 -6.19
N ILE A 47 8.38 -12.03 -5.16
CA ILE A 47 9.53 -11.14 -4.95
C ILE A 47 10.79 -11.92 -4.58
N LEU A 48 10.67 -13.03 -3.85
CA LEU A 48 11.79 -13.93 -3.58
C LEU A 48 12.41 -14.48 -4.88
N HIS A 49 11.59 -14.74 -5.89
CA HIS A 49 12.07 -15.17 -7.20
C HIS A 49 12.73 -14.03 -7.98
N LEU A 50 12.13 -12.83 -7.97
CA LEU A 50 12.67 -11.64 -8.65
C LEU A 50 14.01 -11.16 -8.08
N THR A 51 14.20 -11.28 -6.77
CA THR A 51 15.46 -10.90 -6.11
C THR A 51 16.58 -11.92 -6.33
N ARG A 52 16.23 -13.22 -6.51
CA ARG A 52 17.20 -14.28 -6.81
C ARG A 52 17.67 -14.29 -8.27
N SER A 53 16.81 -13.91 -9.24
CA SER A 53 17.20 -13.84 -10.66
C SER A 53 18.19 -12.72 -10.98
N ASN A 54 18.36 -11.76 -10.08
CA ASN A 54 19.29 -10.63 -10.24
C ASN A 54 20.64 -10.83 -9.52
N GLY A 55 20.94 -12.03 -9.03
CA GLY A 55 22.27 -12.38 -8.51
C GLY A 55 23.28 -12.60 -9.64
N PRO A 56 24.60 -12.37 -9.42
CA PRO A 56 25.59 -12.57 -10.46
C PRO A 56 25.65 -14.06 -10.83
N VAL A 57 25.39 -14.35 -12.11
CA VAL A 57 25.62 -15.67 -12.70
C VAL A 57 27.12 -15.94 -12.63
N LEU A 58 27.55 -16.74 -11.67
CA LEU A 58 28.89 -17.32 -11.69
C LEU A 58 28.89 -18.40 -12.77
N GLY A 59 29.35 -18.03 -13.97
CA GLY A 59 29.60 -18.99 -15.04
C GLY A 59 30.66 -19.98 -14.57
N HIS A 60 30.32 -21.26 -14.57
CA HIS A 60 31.32 -22.32 -14.52
C HIS A 60 31.29 -23.05 -15.85
N ASP A 61 32.09 -22.55 -16.79
CA ASP A 61 32.54 -23.32 -17.95
C ASP A 61 33.34 -24.53 -17.45
N THR A 62 32.98 -25.74 -17.88
CA THR A 62 33.98 -26.81 -18.03
C THR A 62 33.67 -27.60 -19.29
N ARG A 63 34.69 -27.66 -20.15
CA ARG A 63 34.70 -28.17 -21.52
C ARG A 63 34.54 -29.69 -21.59
N GLU A 64 33.99 -30.13 -22.71
CA GLU A 64 33.87 -31.51 -23.20
C GLU A 64 35.20 -32.30 -23.24
N ALA A 65 35.11 -33.62 -23.05
CA ALA A 65 35.86 -34.59 -23.84
C ALA A 65 35.11 -35.94 -23.90
N THR A 66 34.96 -36.41 -25.13
CA THR A 66 34.33 -37.64 -25.67
C THR A 66 34.98 -38.96 -25.26
N SER A 67 34.19 -40.04 -25.14
CA SER A 67 34.55 -41.37 -25.66
C SER A 67 33.33 -42.30 -25.78
N GLU A 68 33.19 -42.91 -26.96
CA GLU A 68 32.12 -43.80 -27.41
C GLU A 68 32.27 -45.26 -26.91
N THR A 69 31.11 -45.92 -26.68
CA THR A 69 30.59 -47.32 -26.80
C THR A 69 31.49 -48.53 -27.20
N PRO A 70 31.03 -49.83 -27.25
CA PRO A 70 29.69 -50.44 -26.97
C PRO A 70 29.63 -51.84 -26.27
N GLU A 71 28.37 -52.26 -25.97
CA GLU A 71 27.73 -53.61 -26.12
C GLU A 71 28.10 -54.85 -25.29
N THR A 72 27.09 -55.47 -24.64
CA THR A 72 26.67 -56.88 -24.88
C THR A 72 25.23 -57.11 -24.39
N GLU A 73 24.41 -57.78 -25.21
CA GLU A 73 22.99 -58.16 -25.02
C GLU A 73 22.78 -59.38 -24.09
N ALA A 74 21.59 -59.48 -23.47
CA ALA A 74 20.84 -60.76 -23.35
C ALA A 74 19.37 -60.56 -22.86
N ALA A 75 18.44 -60.79 -23.80
CA ALA A 75 17.15 -61.48 -23.71
C ALA A 75 16.11 -61.22 -22.58
N SER A 76 14.92 -60.75 -23.00
CA SER A 76 13.59 -60.76 -22.33
C SER A 76 12.90 -62.15 -22.44
N PRO A 77 11.61 -62.41 -22.05
CA PRO A 77 10.54 -61.52 -21.56
C PRO A 77 9.64 -62.09 -20.43
N LEU A 78 8.74 -61.26 -19.84
CA LEU A 78 7.28 -61.48 -19.75
C LEU A 78 6.58 -60.33 -18.95
N LEU A 79 5.37 -60.01 -19.42
CA LEU A 79 4.49 -58.85 -19.18
C LEU A 79 3.97 -58.73 -17.73
N SER A 80 3.74 -57.54 -17.16
CA SER A 80 2.55 -56.65 -17.31
C SER A 80 2.70 -55.54 -16.24
N SER A 81 2.24 -54.28 -16.32
CA SER A 81 1.19 -53.63 -17.09
C SER A 81 1.39 -52.09 -17.12
N SER A 82 0.92 -51.46 -18.22
CA SER A 82 0.49 -50.05 -18.42
C SER A 82 1.49 -48.90 -18.18
N SER A 83 2.22 -48.42 -19.22
CA SER A 83 1.85 -47.42 -20.26
C SER A 83 1.89 -45.95 -19.74
N THR A 84 2.93 -45.13 -19.94
CA THR A 84 3.44 -44.47 -21.19
C THR A 84 2.30 -43.86 -22.03
N HIS A 85 2.26 -42.56 -22.35
CA HIS A 85 3.04 -41.85 -23.39
C HIS A 85 3.08 -40.32 -23.07
N LYS A 86 4.22 -39.63 -23.12
CA LYS A 86 4.94 -39.03 -24.27
C LYS A 86 4.14 -38.02 -25.12
N ALA A 87 4.46 -36.76 -24.85
CA ALA A 87 4.56 -35.55 -25.67
C ALA A 87 4.12 -35.55 -27.16
N ILE A 88 3.44 -34.46 -27.57
CA ILE A 88 3.82 -33.43 -28.58
C ILE A 88 2.56 -32.82 -29.21
N GLY A 89 2.47 -31.48 -29.20
CA GLY A 89 2.06 -30.67 -30.37
C GLY A 89 0.57 -30.49 -30.72
N LEU A 90 0.21 -29.22 -30.89
CA LEU A 90 -0.87 -28.64 -31.72
C LEU A 90 -2.34 -29.03 -31.44
N ALA A 91 -3.18 -28.00 -31.26
CA ALA A 91 -4.22 -27.59 -32.21
C ALA A 91 -5.44 -27.00 -31.49
N ASN A 92 -5.93 -25.90 -32.06
CA ASN A 92 -7.27 -25.40 -31.83
C ASN A 92 -8.30 -26.48 -32.23
N SER A 93 -9.26 -26.77 -31.35
CA SER A 93 -10.56 -27.29 -31.76
C SER A 93 -11.64 -26.71 -30.87
N SER A 94 -12.35 -25.75 -31.45
CA SER A 94 -13.70 -25.35 -31.11
C SER A 94 -14.63 -26.56 -31.06
N THR A 95 -15.28 -26.76 -29.93
CA THR A 95 -16.61 -27.37 -29.85
C THR A 95 -17.43 -26.55 -28.89
N GLU A 96 -18.35 -25.81 -29.50
CA GLU A 96 -19.53 -25.23 -28.86
C GLU A 96 -20.27 -26.33 -28.09
N ASN A 97 -20.53 -26.07 -26.81
CA ASN A 97 -21.78 -26.51 -26.22
C ASN A 97 -22.25 -25.39 -25.30
N ASP A 98 -23.20 -24.69 -25.88
CA ASP A 98 -23.96 -23.55 -25.44
C ASP A 98 -24.81 -23.89 -24.20
N SER A 99 -24.42 -23.32 -23.06
CA SER A 99 -25.37 -22.92 -22.04
C SER A 99 -25.13 -21.43 -21.82
N GLY A 100 -25.76 -20.62 -22.68
CA GLY A 100 -25.69 -19.17 -22.70
C GLY A 100 -25.79 -18.54 -21.31
N TYR A 101 -24.65 -18.13 -20.79
CA TYR A 101 -24.53 -16.86 -20.10
C TYR A 101 -23.89 -15.93 -21.12
N THR A 102 -24.74 -15.16 -21.79
CA THR A 102 -24.32 -14.10 -22.68
C THR A 102 -23.36 -13.17 -21.93
N ASP A 103 -22.27 -12.82 -22.61
CA ASP A 103 -21.26 -11.84 -22.22
C ASP A 103 -21.87 -10.41 -22.29
N GLU A 104 -23.04 -10.23 -21.67
CA GLU A 104 -23.78 -8.97 -21.58
C GLU A 104 -23.21 -8.13 -20.42
N GLU A 105 -22.42 -7.13 -20.83
CA GLU A 105 -22.25 -5.81 -20.19
C GLU A 105 -22.14 -5.75 -18.65
N LEU A 106 -20.90 -5.77 -18.15
CA LEU A 106 -20.62 -5.12 -16.86
C LEU A 106 -20.38 -3.61 -17.07
N ASP A 107 -21.45 -2.87 -16.80
CA ASP A 107 -21.78 -1.58 -17.39
C ASP A 107 -21.23 -0.35 -16.61
N PHE A 108 -20.07 -0.43 -15.93
CA PHE A 108 -19.49 0.74 -15.22
C PHE A 108 -17.96 0.67 -14.98
N PRO A 109 -17.12 1.15 -15.92
CA PRO A 109 -15.67 1.23 -15.71
C PRO A 109 -15.29 2.39 -14.76
N PHE A 110 -14.36 2.12 -13.83
CA PHE A 110 -13.78 3.11 -12.91
C PHE A 110 -12.24 3.16 -13.09
N PRO A 111 -11.58 4.33 -12.99
CA PRO A 111 -12.06 5.64 -12.54
C PRO A 111 -12.95 6.38 -13.56
N ARG A 112 -14.02 7.03 -13.06
CA ARG A 112 -14.82 8.00 -13.83
C ARG A 112 -14.38 9.43 -13.50
N GLU A 113 -14.20 10.24 -14.53
CA GLU A 113 -13.78 11.64 -14.37
C GLU A 113 -14.82 12.54 -13.70
N HIS A 114 -16.10 12.15 -13.72
CA HIS A 114 -17.20 12.99 -13.23
C HIS A 114 -17.62 12.66 -11.78
N LEU A 115 -17.60 11.38 -11.40
CA LEU A 115 -18.08 10.93 -10.10
C LEU A 115 -17.14 11.38 -8.98
N ARG A 116 -17.69 12.06 -7.98
CA ARG A 116 -16.96 12.58 -6.82
C ARG A 116 -17.58 12.13 -5.51
N PHE A 117 -16.76 11.97 -4.48
CA PHE A 117 -17.25 11.68 -3.14
C PHE A 117 -17.21 12.94 -2.28
N GLY A 118 -18.32 13.24 -1.61
CA GLY A 118 -18.42 14.27 -0.59
C GLY A 118 -18.45 13.61 0.78
N ILE A 119 -17.70 14.12 1.75
CA ILE A 119 -17.69 13.57 3.11
C ILE A 119 -18.10 14.69 4.07
N ILE A 120 -19.15 14.47 4.84
CA ILE A 120 -19.54 15.33 5.96
C ILE A 120 -19.12 14.61 7.25
N PRO A 121 -18.15 15.16 8.00
CA PRO A 121 -17.59 14.51 9.18
C PRO A 121 -18.64 14.30 10.27
N ALA A 122 -18.81 13.05 10.66
CA ALA A 122 -19.60 12.63 11.83
C ALA A 122 -18.94 11.48 12.59
N GLY A 123 -17.68 11.15 12.26
CA GLY A 123 -16.89 10.12 12.93
C GLY A 123 -16.21 10.65 14.18
N SER A 124 -15.22 9.91 14.69
CA SER A 124 -14.46 10.30 15.89
C SER A 124 -13.05 10.80 15.60
N THR A 125 -12.52 10.46 14.43
CA THR A 125 -11.17 10.83 13.98
C THR A 125 -11.26 11.72 12.75
N ASP A 126 -12.04 11.29 11.75
CA ASP A 126 -12.31 12.02 10.50
C ASP A 126 -11.00 12.45 9.81
N ALA A 127 -10.02 11.54 9.78
CA ALA A 127 -8.68 11.79 9.29
C ALA A 127 -8.69 12.19 7.81
N ILE A 128 -9.55 11.57 6.99
CA ILE A 128 -9.67 11.89 5.56
C ILE A 128 -10.20 13.32 5.40
N VAL A 129 -11.22 13.71 6.16
CA VAL A 129 -11.77 15.07 6.12
C VAL A 129 -10.71 16.07 6.59
N MET A 130 -10.07 15.83 7.74
CA MET A 130 -8.99 16.69 8.25
C MET A 130 -7.84 16.85 7.26
N CYS A 131 -7.46 15.81 6.53
CA CYS A 131 -6.40 15.88 5.51
C CYS A 131 -6.83 16.56 4.21
N THR A 132 -8.13 16.66 3.91
CA THR A 132 -8.65 17.14 2.63
C THR A 132 -9.35 18.49 2.71
N THR A 133 -9.99 18.81 3.82
CA THR A 133 -10.66 20.10 4.08
C THR A 133 -9.88 20.93 5.11
N GLY A 134 -9.05 20.29 5.95
CA GLY A 134 -8.28 20.91 7.01
C GLY A 134 -8.98 21.09 8.35
N THR A 135 -10.27 20.80 8.42
CA THR A 135 -11.08 20.98 9.64
C THR A 135 -12.18 19.93 9.70
N ARG A 136 -12.55 19.53 10.92
CA ARG A 136 -13.65 18.59 11.17
C ARG A 136 -15.03 19.28 11.20
N ASP A 137 -15.12 20.52 10.71
CA ASP A 137 -16.38 21.25 10.65
C ASP A 137 -17.28 20.72 9.52
N PRO A 138 -18.49 20.21 9.84
CA PRO A 138 -19.43 19.73 8.84
C PRO A 138 -19.94 20.82 7.90
N ILE A 139 -20.03 22.07 8.36
CA ILE A 139 -20.48 23.20 7.54
C ILE A 139 -19.45 23.48 6.44
N THR A 140 -18.16 23.55 6.79
CA THR A 140 -17.07 23.71 5.83
C THR A 140 -17.09 22.61 4.77
N SER A 141 -17.31 21.36 5.18
CA SER A 141 -17.38 20.23 4.25
C SER A 141 -18.58 20.35 3.30
N ALA A 142 -19.76 20.71 3.82
CA ALA A 142 -20.94 20.97 3.00
C ALA A 142 -20.73 22.12 2.00
N LEU A 143 -20.06 23.20 2.42
CA LEU A 143 -19.73 24.31 1.53
C LEU A 143 -18.76 23.91 0.41
N GLN A 144 -17.74 23.09 0.70
CA GLN A 144 -16.82 22.58 -0.35
C GLN A 144 -17.53 21.69 -1.38
N ILE A 145 -18.54 20.92 -0.94
CA ILE A 145 -19.44 20.15 -1.81
C ILE A 145 -20.27 21.08 -2.69
N VAL A 146 -20.98 22.06 -2.10
CA VAL A 146 -21.82 23.01 -2.86
C VAL A 146 -21.00 23.82 -3.86
N LEU A 147 -19.78 24.23 -3.49
CA LEU A 147 -18.85 24.95 -4.38
C LEU A 147 -18.23 24.06 -5.46
N GLY A 148 -18.49 22.76 -5.45
CA GLY A 148 -17.99 21.82 -6.45
C GLY A 148 -16.47 21.71 -6.48
N LYS A 149 -15.80 21.92 -5.34
CA LYS A 149 -14.33 21.79 -5.22
C LYS A 149 -13.89 20.38 -5.61
N ARG A 150 -12.63 20.24 -6.02
CA ARG A 150 -12.09 18.97 -6.50
C ARG A 150 -10.67 18.77 -6.02
N ILE A 151 -10.44 17.59 -5.47
CA ILE A 151 -9.09 17.07 -5.20
C ILE A 151 -9.05 15.58 -5.51
N SER A 152 -7.93 15.11 -6.03
CA SER A 152 -7.70 13.68 -6.24
C SER A 152 -7.12 13.05 -4.98
N LEU A 153 -7.47 11.79 -4.73
CA LEU A 153 -6.96 11.01 -3.61
C LEU A 153 -6.39 9.68 -4.11
N ASP A 154 -5.19 9.36 -3.65
CA ASP A 154 -4.53 8.07 -3.80
C ASP A 154 -5.25 7.01 -2.98
N ILE A 155 -5.39 5.81 -3.55
CA ILE A 155 -5.98 4.66 -2.85
C ILE A 155 -5.00 3.50 -2.90
N ALA A 156 -4.74 2.88 -1.74
CA ALA A 156 -3.98 1.65 -1.66
C ALA A 156 -4.91 0.44 -1.86
N GLN A 157 -4.58 -0.41 -2.83
CA GLN A 157 -5.11 -1.77 -2.88
C GLN A 157 -4.26 -2.63 -1.96
N VAL A 158 -4.92 -3.35 -1.06
CA VAL A 158 -4.34 -4.27 -0.10
C VAL A 158 -4.85 -5.67 -0.40
N VAL A 159 -3.94 -6.58 -0.71
CA VAL A 159 -4.24 -7.97 -1.06
C VAL A 159 -3.68 -8.88 0.02
N ARG A 160 -4.56 -9.65 0.66
CA ARG A 160 -4.16 -10.75 1.54
C ARG A 160 -4.04 -12.02 0.73
N TRP A 161 -2.85 -12.61 0.80
CA TRP A 161 -2.55 -13.91 0.18
C TRP A 161 -2.80 -15.07 1.12
N LYS A 162 -2.49 -14.88 2.42
CA LYS A 162 -2.70 -15.90 3.45
C LYS A 162 -3.25 -15.27 4.71
N THR A 163 -4.28 -15.89 5.29
CA THR A 163 -4.87 -15.45 6.56
C THR A 163 -4.02 -15.89 7.75
N THR A 164 -3.54 -17.13 7.72
CA THR A 164 -2.63 -17.73 8.71
C THR A 164 -1.55 -18.53 7.99
N PHE A 165 -0.53 -18.99 8.71
CA PHE A 165 0.56 -19.80 8.14
C PHE A 165 0.08 -21.05 7.36
N THR A 166 -1.05 -21.64 7.74
CA THR A 166 -1.55 -22.91 7.20
C THR A 166 -2.77 -22.79 6.29
N ALA A 167 -3.42 -21.62 6.25
CA ALA A 167 -4.64 -21.43 5.48
C ALA A 167 -4.32 -21.04 4.04
N ASP A 168 -4.70 -21.90 3.10
CA ASP A 168 -4.72 -21.60 1.68
C ASP A 168 -6.13 -21.10 1.33
N VAL A 169 -6.26 -19.78 1.16
CA VAL A 169 -7.52 -19.11 0.82
C VAL A 169 -7.26 -18.24 -0.39
N ASP A 170 -8.25 -18.11 -1.27
CA ASP A 170 -8.20 -17.19 -2.39
C ASP A 170 -7.80 -15.77 -1.95
N PRO A 171 -7.04 -15.05 -2.78
CA PRO A 171 -6.57 -13.71 -2.45
C PRO A 171 -7.74 -12.78 -2.17
N CYS A 172 -7.72 -12.14 -1.00
CA CYS A 172 -8.77 -11.22 -0.58
C CYS A 172 -8.28 -9.78 -0.77
N VAL A 173 -9.01 -9.02 -1.60
CA VAL A 173 -8.70 -7.62 -1.91
C VAL A 173 -9.53 -6.70 -1.00
N ARG A 174 -8.87 -5.67 -0.47
CA ARG A 174 -9.48 -4.50 0.19
C ARG A 174 -8.80 -3.24 -0.32
N TYR A 175 -9.48 -2.11 -0.19
CA TYR A 175 -8.93 -0.79 -0.49
C TYR A 175 -8.84 0.02 0.79
N ALA A 176 -7.80 0.84 0.90
CA ALA A 176 -7.59 1.79 1.99
C ALA A 176 -7.27 3.17 1.41
N ALA A 177 -7.94 4.19 1.95
CA ALA A 177 -7.79 5.59 1.59
C ALA A 177 -6.86 6.36 2.55
N SER A 178 -6.70 5.91 3.80
CA SER A 178 -5.95 6.69 4.80
C SER A 178 -4.72 5.97 5.35
N PHE A 179 -4.89 4.75 5.87
CA PHE A 179 -3.88 4.06 6.66
C PHE A 179 -4.08 2.54 6.68
N ALA A 180 -2.97 1.82 6.56
CA ALA A 180 -2.87 0.40 6.86
C ALA A 180 -1.79 0.17 7.93
N GLY A 181 -2.11 -0.48 9.05
CA GLY A 181 -1.15 -0.67 10.15
C GLY A 181 -1.21 -2.03 10.84
N TYR A 182 -0.05 -2.62 11.10
CA TYR A 182 0.13 -3.89 11.80
C TYR A 182 0.81 -3.70 13.16
N GLY A 183 0.68 -4.69 14.05
CA GLY A 183 1.30 -4.69 15.37
C GLY A 183 0.53 -3.80 16.33
N PHE A 184 1.19 -2.81 16.95
CA PHE A 184 0.55 -1.87 17.88
C PHE A 184 -0.76 -1.31 17.33
N TYR A 185 -0.79 -0.87 16.06
CA TYR A 185 -2.00 -0.31 15.45
C TYR A 185 -3.16 -1.30 15.38
N GLY A 186 -2.90 -2.54 14.94
CA GLY A 186 -3.91 -3.59 14.82
C GLY A 186 -4.39 -4.13 16.16
N ASP A 187 -3.47 -4.25 17.13
CA ASP A 187 -3.79 -4.62 18.49
C ASP A 187 -4.72 -3.59 19.16
N VAL A 188 -4.47 -2.29 18.94
CA VAL A 188 -5.30 -1.21 19.48
C VAL A 188 -6.71 -1.26 18.89
N ILE A 189 -6.85 -1.44 17.58
CA ILE A 189 -8.17 -1.59 16.95
C ILE A 189 -8.88 -2.81 17.52
N THR A 190 -8.23 -3.97 17.49
CA THR A 190 -8.81 -5.23 17.99
C THR A 190 -9.27 -5.13 19.43
N GLU A 191 -8.46 -4.53 20.31
CA GLU A 191 -8.81 -4.35 21.72
C GLU A 191 -9.95 -3.31 21.88
N SER A 192 -9.95 -2.24 21.08
CA SER A 192 -10.95 -1.17 21.16
C SER A 192 -12.36 -1.62 20.76
N GLU A 193 -12.47 -2.68 19.96
CA GLU A 193 -13.76 -3.26 19.54
C GLU A 193 -14.56 -3.84 20.70
N ASN A 194 -13.88 -4.36 21.74
CA ASN A 194 -14.54 -4.84 22.96
C ASN A 194 -15.17 -3.72 23.80
N TYR A 195 -14.88 -2.46 23.47
CA TYR A 195 -15.27 -1.29 24.25
C TYR A 195 -16.03 -0.24 23.43
N ARG A 196 -16.81 -0.66 22.42
CA ARG A 196 -17.64 0.28 21.62
C ARG A 196 -18.55 1.17 22.47
N TRP A 197 -19.03 0.67 23.62
CA TRP A 197 -19.87 1.41 24.56
C TRP A 197 -19.19 2.67 25.16
N MET A 198 -17.86 2.75 25.16
CA MET A 198 -17.12 3.91 25.65
C MET A 198 -17.03 5.05 24.62
N GLY A 199 -17.55 4.85 23.40
CA GLY A 199 -17.38 5.82 22.31
C GLY A 199 -15.91 6.09 22.01
N PRO A 200 -15.53 7.33 21.61
CA PRO A 200 -14.15 7.66 21.21
C PRO A 200 -13.07 7.40 22.26
N LYS A 201 -13.41 7.41 23.57
CA LYS A 201 -12.47 7.14 24.66
C LYS A 201 -11.90 5.72 24.63
N ARG A 202 -12.56 4.79 23.92
CA ARG A 202 -12.09 3.41 23.74
C ARG A 202 -10.68 3.33 23.17
N TYR A 203 -10.29 4.26 22.29
CA TYR A 203 -8.98 4.27 21.67
C TYR A 203 -7.87 4.64 22.66
N ASP A 204 -8.13 5.55 23.60
CA ASP A 204 -7.16 5.91 24.64
C ASP A 204 -6.95 4.77 25.63
N TYR A 205 -8.05 4.12 26.03
CA TYR A 205 -8.01 2.97 26.92
C TYR A 205 -7.31 1.77 26.27
N ALA A 206 -7.71 1.40 25.05
CA ALA A 206 -7.10 0.31 24.29
C ALA A 206 -5.63 0.62 23.98
N GLY A 207 -5.32 1.85 23.55
CA GLY A 207 -3.97 2.36 23.33
C GLY A 207 -3.07 2.19 24.55
N THR A 208 -3.54 2.62 25.72
CA THR A 208 -2.81 2.48 26.98
C THR A 208 -2.57 1.01 27.33
N LYS A 209 -3.60 0.16 27.21
CA LYS A 209 -3.51 -1.28 27.52
C LYS A 209 -2.52 -2.00 26.60
N VAL A 210 -2.57 -1.73 25.31
CA VAL A 210 -1.64 -2.31 24.31
C VAL A 210 -0.22 -1.77 24.51
N PHE A 211 -0.08 -0.47 24.81
CA PHE A 211 1.22 0.14 25.15
C PHE A 211 1.86 -0.52 26.36
N LEU A 212 1.09 -0.78 27.43
CA LEU A 212 1.60 -1.45 28.63
C LEU A 212 2.03 -2.90 28.37
N ARG A 213 1.36 -3.60 27.43
CA ARG A 213 1.75 -4.95 26.98
C ARG A 213 3.03 -4.94 26.13
N HIS A 214 3.27 -3.87 25.36
CA HIS A 214 4.50 -3.60 24.59
C HIS A 214 5.00 -4.81 23.79
N ARG A 215 4.12 -5.41 22.97
CA ARG A 215 4.46 -6.60 22.17
C ARG A 215 5.22 -6.20 20.90
N SER A 216 6.23 -6.98 20.55
CA SER A 216 6.97 -6.91 19.29
C SER A 216 6.68 -8.15 18.44
N TYR A 217 6.69 -8.00 17.12
CA TYR A 217 6.36 -9.03 16.14
C TYR A 217 7.51 -9.22 15.16
N GLU A 218 7.86 -10.47 14.86
CA GLU A 218 8.82 -10.76 13.81
C GLU A 218 8.11 -10.70 12.45
N ALA A 219 8.70 -9.96 11.52
CA ALA A 219 8.16 -9.83 10.18
C ALA A 219 9.26 -9.58 9.16
N GLU A 220 8.91 -9.88 7.91
CA GLU A 220 9.68 -9.54 6.73
C GLU A 220 8.86 -8.57 5.89
N VAL A 221 9.49 -7.45 5.52
CA VAL A 221 8.88 -6.42 4.68
C VAL A 221 9.77 -6.22 3.47
N ALA A 222 9.18 -6.22 2.28
CA ALA A 222 9.85 -5.79 1.06
C ALA A 222 9.10 -4.60 0.48
N TYR A 223 9.81 -3.61 -0.05
CA TYR A 223 9.21 -2.42 -0.65
C TYR A 223 9.98 -2.02 -1.90
N PHE A 224 9.31 -1.27 -2.77
CA PHE A 224 9.92 -0.78 -3.98
C PHE A 224 10.58 0.58 -3.78
N GLU A 225 11.86 0.65 -4.11
CA GLU A 225 12.62 1.88 -4.12
C GLU A 225 12.69 2.41 -5.56
N SER A 226 12.14 3.61 -5.78
CA SER A 226 12.26 4.31 -7.06
C SER A 226 13.56 5.11 -7.07
N GLU A 227 14.33 5.00 -8.16
CA GLU A 227 15.62 5.68 -8.32
C GLU A 227 15.52 7.22 -8.40
N SER A 228 14.31 7.79 -8.39
CA SER A 228 14.07 9.21 -8.69
C SER A 228 14.17 10.20 -7.52
N GLU A 229 14.52 9.77 -6.30
CA GLU A 229 14.67 10.68 -5.14
C GLU A 229 15.96 10.46 -4.31
N ASN A 230 17.05 9.96 -4.90
CA ASN A 230 18.39 10.10 -4.29
C ASN A 230 19.11 11.30 -4.91
N PRO A 231 19.46 12.36 -4.16
CA PRO A 231 20.45 13.32 -4.64
C PRO A 231 21.80 12.59 -4.68
N GLU A 232 22.18 12.15 -5.89
CA GLU A 232 23.52 11.64 -6.15
C GLU A 232 24.55 12.65 -5.64
N SER A 233 25.46 12.17 -4.79
CA SER A 233 26.65 12.89 -4.35
C SER A 233 27.38 13.50 -5.56
N PRO A 234 27.71 14.80 -5.57
CA PRO A 234 28.42 15.36 -6.71
C PRO A 234 29.81 14.75 -6.78
N VAL A 235 30.07 14.08 -7.90
CA VAL A 235 31.39 13.61 -8.33
C VAL A 235 32.30 14.85 -8.43
N GLU A 236 33.22 15.00 -7.50
CA GLU A 236 34.29 16.00 -7.57
C GLU A 236 35.17 15.71 -8.79
N ARG A 237 35.07 16.54 -9.83
CA ARG A 237 36.06 16.62 -10.90
C ARG A 237 36.94 17.84 -10.60
N GLY A 238 38.19 17.56 -10.26
CA GLY A 238 39.03 18.43 -9.44
C GLY A 238 39.50 19.75 -10.05
N SER A 239 40.02 20.62 -9.18
CA SER A 239 41.29 21.32 -9.38
C SER A 239 41.78 21.99 -8.09
N ASN A 240 42.96 21.53 -7.67
CA ASN A 240 44.02 22.15 -6.87
C ASN A 240 43.91 22.45 -5.36
N PRO A 241 45.05 22.30 -4.64
CA PRO A 241 45.11 22.21 -3.19
C PRO A 241 45.52 23.53 -2.53
N CYS A 242 45.29 23.60 -1.21
CA CYS A 242 45.82 24.59 -0.25
C CYS A 242 44.84 25.72 0.14
N SER A 243 44.11 25.54 1.24
CA SER A 243 44.55 26.05 2.55
C SER A 243 43.45 25.95 3.62
N SER A 244 43.84 25.33 4.73
CA SER A 244 43.32 25.54 6.09
C SER A 244 41.86 25.14 6.42
N TRP A 245 41.70 23.90 6.89
CA TRP A 245 41.19 23.58 8.22
C TRP A 245 40.55 24.80 8.94
N MET A 246 39.26 25.06 8.71
CA MET A 246 38.32 25.69 9.67
C MET A 246 36.89 25.81 9.10
N LYS A 247 36.29 24.71 8.62
CA LYS A 247 34.83 24.66 8.30
C LYS A 247 34.17 23.34 8.70
N SER A 248 34.64 22.72 9.78
CA SER A 248 33.91 21.63 10.44
C SER A 248 32.90 22.21 11.43
N MET A 249 31.87 22.89 10.93
CA MET A 249 30.60 23.23 11.62
C MET A 249 29.73 24.05 10.66
N CYS A 250 29.17 23.41 9.63
CA CYS A 250 28.04 23.97 8.91
C CYS A 250 27.04 22.84 8.63
N CYS A 251 25.81 23.12 9.03
CA CYS A 251 24.65 22.24 9.05
C CYS A 251 24.48 21.47 7.73
N SER A 252 24.28 20.15 7.84
CA SER A 252 23.67 19.39 6.76
C SER A 252 22.24 19.91 6.58
N GLU A 253 22.01 20.76 5.59
CA GLU A 253 20.67 21.25 5.27
C GLU A 253 19.83 20.06 4.81
N LYS A 254 18.95 19.59 5.70
CA LYS A 254 17.94 18.59 5.35
C LYS A 254 17.09 19.15 4.18
N PRO A 255 16.79 18.35 3.15
CA PRO A 255 15.94 18.80 2.06
C PRO A 255 14.61 19.35 2.60
N GLN A 256 14.15 20.44 2.00
CA GLN A 256 13.00 21.19 2.48
C GLN A 256 11.73 20.33 2.38
N ARG A 257 11.17 19.93 3.53
CA ARG A 257 9.99 19.08 3.63
C ARG A 257 8.77 19.79 3.02
N VAL A 258 8.29 19.34 1.85
CA VAL A 258 7.12 19.93 1.19
C VAL A 258 5.84 19.30 1.74
N ILE A 259 5.19 20.02 2.65
CA ILE A 259 3.91 19.61 3.26
C ILE A 259 2.76 19.80 2.27
N CYS A 260 1.86 18.81 2.18
CA CYS A 260 0.65 18.91 1.37
C CYS A 260 -0.33 19.95 1.95
N ARG A 261 -0.77 20.87 1.07
CA ARG A 261 -1.64 22.02 1.38
C ARG A 261 -2.64 22.26 0.24
N ALA A 262 -3.62 23.13 0.47
CA ALA A 262 -4.49 23.61 -0.58
C ALA A 262 -3.68 24.16 -1.77
N ASN A 263 -4.09 23.80 -2.99
CA ASN A 263 -3.38 24.09 -4.25
C ASN A 263 -1.94 23.53 -4.32
N CYS A 264 -1.68 22.38 -3.70
CA CYS A 264 -0.38 21.72 -3.78
C CYS A 264 -0.01 21.37 -5.23
N GLY A 265 1.13 21.88 -5.74
CA GLY A 265 1.58 21.62 -7.11
C GLY A 265 1.83 20.14 -7.44
N VAL A 266 2.18 19.31 -6.46
CA VAL A 266 2.35 17.86 -6.64
C VAL A 266 1.00 17.18 -6.89
N CYS A 267 -0.01 17.54 -6.09
CA CYS A 267 -1.34 16.95 -6.16
C CYS A 267 -2.18 17.55 -7.30
N SER A 268 -2.03 18.84 -7.60
CA SER A 268 -2.77 19.51 -8.68
C SER A 268 -2.32 19.08 -10.08
N ASN A 269 -1.06 18.67 -10.24
CA ASN A 269 -0.53 18.16 -11.51
C ASN A 269 -0.82 16.68 -11.76
N SER A 270 -1.46 15.97 -10.84
CA SER A 270 -1.87 14.58 -11.07
C SER A 270 -3.01 14.55 -12.08
N LYS A 271 -2.71 14.24 -13.34
CA LYS A 271 -3.75 13.84 -14.27
C LYS A 271 -4.40 12.57 -13.71
N PRO A 272 -5.75 12.49 -13.60
CA PRO A 272 -6.40 11.22 -13.25
C PRO A 272 -5.94 10.15 -14.24
N VAL A 273 -5.79 8.90 -13.79
CA VAL A 273 -5.30 7.80 -14.63
C VAL A 273 -6.14 7.73 -15.91
N HIS A 274 -5.60 8.25 -17.02
CA HIS A 274 -6.24 8.21 -18.33
C HIS A 274 -6.25 6.75 -18.77
N MET A 275 -7.43 6.13 -18.77
CA MET A 275 -7.64 4.82 -19.38
C MET A 275 -7.56 4.98 -20.90
N SER A 276 -6.36 4.85 -21.48
CA SER A 276 -6.30 4.57 -22.92
C SER A 276 -6.98 3.22 -23.16
N LYS A 277 -7.65 3.04 -24.30
CA LYS A 277 -8.42 1.84 -24.70
C LYS A 277 -7.58 0.54 -24.76
N THR A 278 -6.36 0.54 -24.27
CA THR A 278 -5.46 -0.61 -24.21
C THR A 278 -5.41 -1.13 -22.76
N ARG A 279 -5.93 -2.33 -22.53
CA ARG A 279 -6.00 -3.10 -21.25
C ARG A 279 -4.66 -3.26 -20.47
N GLN A 280 -3.57 -2.60 -20.87
CA GLN A 280 -2.21 -2.86 -20.41
C GLN A 280 -1.64 -1.90 -19.35
N ARG A 281 -2.38 -0.90 -18.85
CA ARG A 281 -1.82 0.14 -17.96
C ARG A 281 -2.52 0.34 -16.61
N LEU A 282 -3.18 -0.69 -16.09
CA LEU A 282 -3.74 -0.67 -14.73
C LEU A 282 -2.72 -1.03 -13.65
N THR A 283 -1.55 -1.56 -13.99
CA THR A 283 -0.41 -1.56 -13.06
C THR A 283 0.32 -0.21 -13.18
N PRO A 284 0.37 0.64 -12.15
CA PRO A 284 1.22 1.83 -12.18
C PRO A 284 2.72 1.50 -12.27
N TYR A 285 3.13 0.24 -12.01
CA TYR A 285 4.52 -0.23 -12.08
C TYR A 285 4.57 -1.62 -12.72
N SER A 286 5.29 -1.78 -13.83
CA SER A 286 5.53 -3.08 -14.46
C SER A 286 6.67 -3.80 -13.74
N TRP A 287 6.32 -4.59 -12.73
CA TRP A 287 7.27 -5.43 -11.96
C TRP A 287 7.93 -6.53 -12.81
N ARG A 288 7.29 -6.90 -13.92
CA ARG A 288 7.77 -7.87 -14.92
C ARG A 288 8.34 -7.09 -16.12
N GLY A 289 9.62 -6.73 -16.05
CA GLY A 289 10.45 -6.34 -17.20
C GLY A 289 10.15 -4.98 -17.86
N GLY A 290 11.13 -4.08 -17.81
CA GLY A 290 11.40 -3.12 -18.89
C GLY A 290 10.80 -1.70 -18.84
N GLY A 291 10.26 -1.22 -17.71
CA GLY A 291 9.51 0.05 -17.70
C GLY A 291 9.92 1.14 -16.70
N VAL A 292 10.38 0.82 -15.50
CA VAL A 292 10.69 1.82 -14.47
C VAL A 292 11.90 1.36 -13.66
N GLY A 293 12.97 2.16 -13.66
CA GLY A 293 14.17 1.94 -12.86
C GLY A 293 13.84 1.97 -11.37
N GLY A 294 13.94 0.80 -10.73
CA GLY A 294 13.71 0.66 -9.31
C GLY A 294 13.93 -0.78 -8.86
N ARG A 295 14.28 -0.93 -7.59
CA ARG A 295 14.67 -2.22 -7.00
C ARG A 295 13.79 -2.52 -5.80
N TRP A 296 13.42 -3.79 -5.65
CA TRP A 296 12.83 -4.27 -4.41
C TRP A 296 13.92 -4.38 -3.34
N GLN A 297 13.75 -3.63 -2.26
CA GLN A 297 14.53 -3.77 -1.03
C GLN A 297 13.76 -4.65 -0.06
N LYS A 298 14.50 -5.37 0.79
CA LYS A 298 13.93 -6.28 1.77
C LYS A 298 14.57 -6.04 3.13
N CYS A 299 13.74 -5.89 4.15
CA CYS A 299 14.15 -5.80 5.54
C CYS A 299 13.39 -6.86 6.36
N ALA A 300 14.08 -7.49 7.30
CA ALA A 300 13.49 -8.43 8.24
C ALA A 300 13.93 -8.06 9.65
N GLY A 301 13.03 -8.21 10.61
CA GLY A 301 13.33 -7.86 11.99
C GLY A 301 12.14 -7.98 12.92
N ARG A 302 12.35 -7.49 14.14
CA ARG A 302 11.31 -7.36 15.18
C ARG A 302 10.77 -5.94 15.16
N PHE A 303 9.47 -5.82 14.96
CA PHE A 303 8.77 -4.54 14.87
C PHE A 303 7.70 -4.43 15.96
N LEU A 304 7.60 -3.28 16.62
CA LEU A 304 6.45 -2.94 17.45
C LEU A 304 5.23 -2.64 16.57
N SER A 305 5.47 -1.98 15.44
CA SER A 305 4.45 -1.68 14.46
C SER A 305 5.02 -1.45 13.07
N VAL A 306 4.25 -1.84 12.07
CA VAL A 306 4.46 -1.51 10.66
C VAL A 306 3.27 -0.68 10.24
N GLY A 307 3.49 0.54 9.76
CA GLY A 307 2.45 1.45 9.30
C GLY A 307 2.65 1.83 7.85
N ALA A 308 1.58 1.97 7.09
CA ALA A 308 1.58 2.46 5.72
C ALA A 308 0.55 3.58 5.63
N ALA A 309 1.04 4.82 5.60
CA ALA A 309 0.23 6.01 5.53
C ALA A 309 0.05 6.43 4.05
N ILE A 310 -1.18 6.35 3.55
CA ILE A 310 -1.53 6.83 2.20
C ILE A 310 -1.62 8.36 2.20
N ILE A 311 -2.17 8.93 3.27
CA ILE A 311 -2.22 10.36 3.52
C ILE A 311 -1.52 10.69 4.84
N SER A 312 -1.40 11.98 5.16
CA SER A 312 -0.75 12.41 6.41
C SER A 312 -1.40 11.87 7.68
N ASN A 313 -2.70 11.52 7.66
CA ASN A 313 -3.47 10.99 8.79
C ASN A 313 -3.61 11.98 9.95
N ARG A 314 -3.75 13.27 9.63
CA ARG A 314 -4.01 14.35 10.59
C ARG A 314 -5.32 14.13 11.32
N ASN A 315 -5.32 14.34 12.62
CA ASN A 315 -6.50 14.27 13.47
C ASN A 315 -6.28 15.07 14.76
N GLU A 316 -7.29 15.15 15.63
CA GLU A 316 -7.20 15.90 16.89
C GLU A 316 -6.07 15.45 17.82
N LYS A 317 -5.69 14.16 17.77
CA LYS A 317 -4.62 13.58 18.59
C LYS A 317 -3.25 13.65 17.91
N ALA A 318 -3.20 13.76 16.59
CA ALA A 318 -1.97 13.90 15.80
C ALA A 318 -2.15 15.06 14.80
N PRO A 319 -1.89 16.31 15.22
CA PRO A 319 -2.24 17.50 14.45
C PRO A 319 -1.52 17.59 13.10
N ASP A 320 -0.26 17.14 13.04
CA ASP A 320 0.52 17.06 11.80
C ASP A 320 0.42 15.68 11.12
N GLY A 321 -0.29 14.74 11.77
CA GLY A 321 -0.46 13.37 11.31
C GLY A 321 0.73 12.46 11.59
N LEU A 322 0.69 11.24 11.07
CA LEU A 322 1.80 10.28 11.16
C LEU A 322 2.98 10.72 10.30
N VAL A 323 2.69 11.27 9.11
CA VAL A 323 3.68 11.75 8.16
C VAL A 323 3.20 13.06 7.56
N ALA A 324 3.69 14.18 8.08
CA ALA A 324 3.26 15.52 7.65
C ALA A 324 3.51 15.81 6.16
N GLU A 325 4.48 15.11 5.59
CA GLU A 325 4.96 15.25 4.21
C GLU A 325 4.12 14.45 3.20
N ALA A 326 3.19 13.60 3.67
CA ALA A 326 2.38 12.77 2.77
C ALA A 326 1.41 13.62 1.95
N HIS A 327 1.44 13.41 0.64
CA HIS A 327 0.59 14.07 -0.34
C HIS A 327 -0.70 13.29 -0.55
N LEU A 328 -1.72 13.95 -1.10
CA LEU A 328 -3.00 13.31 -1.37
C LEU A 328 -3.01 12.55 -2.70
N SER A 329 -2.22 12.98 -3.69
CA SER A 329 -2.22 12.38 -5.03
C SER A 329 -0.86 12.29 -5.73
N ASP A 330 0.19 11.89 -5.01
CA ASP A 330 1.54 11.75 -5.57
C ASP A 330 1.87 10.33 -6.08
N GLY A 331 1.03 9.34 -5.77
CA GLY A 331 1.17 7.95 -6.19
C GLY A 331 2.03 7.10 -5.26
N PHE A 332 2.31 7.59 -4.05
CA PHE A 332 3.12 6.91 -3.06
C PHE A 332 2.37 6.73 -1.74
N LEU A 333 2.83 5.77 -0.94
CA LEU A 333 2.51 5.69 0.48
C LEU A 333 3.80 5.83 1.28
N HIS A 334 3.65 6.21 2.55
CA HIS A 334 4.75 6.34 3.49
C HIS A 334 4.75 5.12 4.41
N LEU A 335 5.69 4.21 4.16
CA LEU A 335 5.94 3.02 4.97
C LEU A 335 6.80 3.39 6.18
N LEU A 336 6.29 3.10 7.38
CA LEU A 336 6.88 3.35 8.67
C LEU A 336 7.15 2.01 9.36
N LEU A 337 8.42 1.72 9.63
CA LEU A 337 8.83 0.51 10.33
C LEU A 337 9.37 0.91 11.70
N ILE A 338 8.60 0.63 12.76
CA ILE A 338 9.00 0.91 14.14
C ILE A 338 9.59 -0.37 14.72
N LYS A 339 10.91 -0.41 14.81
CA LYS A 339 11.66 -1.53 15.38
C LYS A 339 11.42 -1.65 16.88
N ASP A 340 11.67 -2.85 17.40
CA ASP A 340 11.65 -3.12 18.83
C ASP A 340 12.57 -2.14 19.59
N CYS A 341 12.00 -1.46 20.58
CA CYS A 341 12.69 -0.44 21.37
C CYS A 341 12.11 -0.38 22.80
N PRO A 342 12.88 0.16 23.77
CA PRO A 342 12.39 0.36 25.14
C PRO A 342 11.11 1.19 25.21
N ARG A 343 10.21 0.82 26.12
CA ARG A 343 8.91 1.48 26.37
C ARG A 343 9.00 3.01 26.49
N ALA A 344 10.01 3.52 27.18
CA ALA A 344 10.19 4.96 27.35
C ALA A 344 10.50 5.69 26.03
N LEU A 345 11.30 5.08 25.15
CA LEU A 345 11.59 5.64 23.82
C LEU A 345 10.36 5.55 22.92
N TYR A 346 9.60 4.46 22.99
CA TYR A 346 8.35 4.34 22.25
C TYR A 346 7.30 5.36 22.73
N LEU A 347 7.16 5.57 24.05
CA LEU A 347 6.29 6.61 24.60
C LEU A 347 6.74 7.99 24.13
N TRP A 348 8.04 8.27 24.12
CA TRP A 348 8.57 9.52 23.60
C TRP A 348 8.26 9.70 22.11
N HIS A 349 8.34 8.64 21.31
CA HIS A 349 7.89 8.67 19.93
C HIS A 349 6.39 8.99 19.81
N LEU A 350 5.53 8.37 20.61
CA LEU A 350 4.08 8.65 20.64
C LEU A 350 3.77 10.09 21.07
N THR A 351 4.52 10.67 22.02
CA THR A 351 4.33 12.07 22.42
C THR A 351 4.79 13.04 21.33
N GLN A 352 5.81 12.68 20.53
CA GLN A 352 6.21 13.46 19.36
C GLN A 352 5.13 13.43 18.26
N LEU A 353 4.41 12.33 18.07
CA LEU A 353 3.24 12.28 17.18
C LEU A 353 2.09 13.17 17.66
N ALA A 354 1.89 13.25 18.98
CA ALA A 354 0.81 14.06 19.57
C ALA A 354 1.12 15.57 19.60
N LYS A 355 2.38 15.94 19.39
CA LYS A 355 2.85 17.33 19.46
C LYS A 355 2.87 17.97 18.07
N LYS A 356 2.25 19.15 17.95
CA LYS A 356 2.40 20.00 16.76
C LYS A 356 3.86 20.45 16.58
N GLY A 357 4.42 20.27 15.39
CA GLY A 357 5.82 20.46 15.07
C GLY A 357 6.73 19.35 15.58
N GLY A 358 6.18 18.20 15.96
CA GLY A 358 6.96 17.03 16.37
C GLY A 358 7.72 16.40 15.21
N GLU A 359 8.84 15.74 15.52
CA GLU A 359 9.62 14.96 14.55
C GLU A 359 9.53 13.45 14.88
N PRO A 360 8.38 12.79 14.63
CA PRO A 360 8.19 11.38 14.98
C PRO A 360 9.09 10.43 14.16
N LEU A 361 9.60 10.89 13.02
CA LEU A 361 10.48 10.11 12.15
C LEU A 361 11.97 10.20 12.55
N ASN A 362 12.34 11.12 13.44
CA ASN A 362 13.74 11.37 13.82
C ASN A 362 14.17 10.50 15.01
N PHE A 363 13.99 9.19 14.89
CA PHE A 363 14.36 8.20 15.91
C PHE A 363 15.12 7.06 15.26
N SER A 364 16.17 6.55 15.91
CA SER A 364 17.01 5.48 15.35
C SER A 364 16.29 4.14 15.15
N PHE A 365 15.15 3.94 15.81
CA PHE A 365 14.31 2.75 15.69
C PHE A 365 13.13 2.93 14.72
N VAL A 366 13.00 4.10 14.08
CA VAL A 366 11.95 4.40 13.10
C VAL A 366 12.59 4.48 11.72
N GLU A 367 12.20 3.58 10.83
CA GLU A 367 12.57 3.66 9.42
C GLU A 367 11.38 4.18 8.62
N HIS A 368 11.63 5.11 7.69
CA HIS A 368 10.63 5.72 6.85
C HIS A 368 11.03 5.55 5.38
N HIS A 369 10.12 4.99 4.58
CA HIS A 369 10.30 4.80 3.14
C HIS A 369 9.07 5.31 2.38
N LYS A 370 9.28 6.21 1.42
CA LYS A 370 8.25 6.61 0.46
C LYS A 370 8.28 5.59 -0.69
N THR A 371 7.21 4.81 -0.84
CA THR A 371 7.16 3.69 -1.78
C THR A 371 5.77 3.59 -2.42
N PRO A 372 5.66 3.17 -3.69
CA PRO A 372 4.35 2.92 -4.29
C PRO A 372 3.77 1.54 -3.95
N ALA A 373 4.60 0.60 -3.47
CA ALA A 373 4.16 -0.75 -3.14
C ALA A 373 5.06 -1.41 -2.10
N PHE A 374 4.47 -2.29 -1.30
CA PHE A 374 5.21 -3.11 -0.37
C PHE A 374 4.54 -4.47 -0.19
N THR A 375 5.30 -5.42 0.34
CA THR A 375 4.82 -6.74 0.74
C THR A 375 5.27 -7.03 2.15
N PHE A 376 4.48 -7.81 2.86
CA PHE A 376 4.66 -8.15 4.25
C PHE A 376 4.39 -9.63 4.47
N THR A 377 5.24 -10.26 5.27
CA THR A 377 5.06 -11.62 5.78
C THR A 377 5.34 -11.63 7.27
N SER A 378 4.38 -12.04 8.10
CA SER A 378 4.62 -12.23 9.53
C SER A 378 5.40 -13.52 9.78
N MET A 379 6.26 -13.51 10.80
CA MET A 379 7.04 -14.67 11.23
C MET A 379 6.70 -14.94 12.70
N GLY A 380 6.11 -16.10 13.00
CA GLY A 380 5.77 -16.48 14.37
C GLY A 380 4.45 -15.88 14.88
N LYS A 381 4.49 -15.11 15.98
CA LYS A 381 3.27 -14.57 16.61
C LYS A 381 2.62 -13.54 15.69
N GLU A 382 1.35 -13.72 15.38
CA GLU A 382 0.60 -12.86 14.47
C GLU A 382 -0.19 -11.80 15.23
N SER A 383 -0.20 -10.58 14.69
CA SER A 383 -1.16 -9.51 15.01
C SER A 383 -2.15 -9.38 13.85
N VAL A 384 -3.02 -8.38 13.93
CA VAL A 384 -4.05 -8.09 12.92
C VAL A 384 -3.65 -6.79 12.20
N TRP A 385 -4.06 -6.60 10.94
CA TRP A 385 -3.93 -5.30 10.29
C TRP A 385 -5.13 -4.40 10.63
N ASN A 386 -4.89 -3.12 10.82
CA ASN A 386 -5.89 -2.06 10.82
C ASN A 386 -5.93 -1.44 9.43
N LEU A 387 -7.03 -1.59 8.69
CA LEU A 387 -7.27 -0.92 7.42
C LEU A 387 -8.36 0.13 7.61
N ASP A 388 -8.00 1.42 7.67
CA ASP A 388 -8.94 2.53 7.86
C ASP A 388 -9.94 2.37 9.03
N GLY A 389 -9.51 1.71 10.10
CA GLY A 389 -10.34 1.43 11.28
C GLY A 389 -10.97 0.03 11.33
N GLU A 390 -10.79 -0.79 10.30
CA GLU A 390 -11.28 -2.17 10.25
C GLU A 390 -10.17 -3.20 10.53
N PRO A 391 -10.43 -4.22 11.37
CA PRO A 391 -9.49 -5.32 11.57
C PRO A 391 -9.44 -6.25 10.34
N PHE A 392 -8.23 -6.55 9.88
CA PHE A 392 -7.95 -7.40 8.72
C PHE A 392 -6.83 -8.40 9.05
N PRO A 393 -7.16 -9.62 9.47
CA PRO A 393 -6.16 -10.64 9.77
C PRO A 393 -5.43 -11.07 8.49
N ALA A 394 -4.11 -11.00 8.48
CA ALA A 394 -3.28 -11.39 7.34
C ALA A 394 -1.87 -11.82 7.79
N HIS A 395 -1.47 -13.02 7.39
CA HIS A 395 -0.11 -13.54 7.51
C HIS A 395 0.78 -13.03 6.38
N GLN A 396 0.26 -13.10 5.14
CA GLN A 396 0.92 -12.56 3.94
C GLN A 396 0.04 -11.49 3.31
N LEU A 397 0.62 -10.32 3.07
CA LEU A 397 -0.06 -9.14 2.57
C LEU A 397 0.82 -8.41 1.55
N SER A 398 0.21 -7.90 0.49
CA SER A 398 0.83 -6.98 -0.46
C SER A 398 -0.04 -5.74 -0.59
N ALA A 399 0.58 -4.58 -0.75
CA ALA A 399 -0.13 -3.34 -0.99
C ALA A 399 0.48 -2.56 -2.16
N GLN A 400 -0.37 -1.88 -2.92
CA GLN A 400 0.00 -1.05 -4.06
C GLN A 400 -0.88 0.20 -4.14
N VAL A 401 -0.27 1.34 -4.41
CA VAL A 401 -0.96 2.63 -4.53
C VAL A 401 -1.42 2.89 -5.96
N PHE A 402 -2.66 3.33 -6.11
CA PHE A 402 -3.25 3.85 -7.33
C PHE A 402 -3.33 5.37 -7.24
N ARG A 403 -2.56 6.04 -8.10
CA ARG A 403 -2.47 7.50 -8.07
C ARG A 403 -3.79 8.17 -8.44
N GLY A 404 -4.30 9.04 -7.59
CA GLY A 404 -5.48 9.88 -7.81
C GLY A 404 -6.71 9.09 -8.22
N LEU A 405 -6.88 7.87 -7.69
CA LEU A 405 -7.90 6.92 -8.12
C LEU A 405 -9.32 7.47 -7.93
N ILE A 406 -9.55 8.22 -6.86
CA ILE A 406 -10.85 8.83 -6.58
C ILE A 406 -10.74 10.35 -6.56
N SER A 407 -11.87 11.04 -6.77
CA SER A 407 -11.98 12.49 -6.62
C SER A 407 -12.91 12.83 -5.47
N LEU A 408 -12.51 13.78 -4.61
CA LEU A 408 -13.29 14.27 -3.49
C LEU A 408 -13.75 15.72 -3.71
N PHE A 409 -14.89 16.07 -3.11
CA PHE A 409 -15.35 17.44 -3.00
C PHE A 409 -14.59 18.20 -1.91
N ALA A 410 -13.32 18.49 -2.14
CA ALA A 410 -12.49 19.22 -1.20
C ALA A 410 -11.40 20.07 -1.88
N SER A 411 -10.76 20.97 -1.13
CA SER A 411 -9.75 21.92 -1.63
C SER A 411 -8.31 21.66 -1.17
N GLY A 412 -8.09 20.67 -0.32
CA GLY A 412 -6.85 20.47 0.43
C GLY A 412 -6.86 21.25 1.76
N PRO A 413 -5.98 20.88 2.72
CA PRO A 413 -5.95 21.51 4.03
C PRO A 413 -5.38 22.93 3.90
N PRO A 414 -6.00 23.94 4.55
CA PRO A 414 -5.44 25.28 4.64
C PRO A 414 -4.18 25.24 5.52
N VAL A 415 -3.39 26.32 5.42
CA VAL A 415 -2.08 26.47 6.09
C VAL A 415 -2.17 26.24 7.60
#